data_AF-A0A959NFD1-F1
#
_entry.id   AF-A0A959NFD1-F1
#
_cell.length_a   1.000
_cell.length_b   1.000
_cell.length_c   1.000
_cell.angle_alpha   90.00
_cell.angle_beta   90.00
_cell.angle_gamma   90.00
#
_symmetry.space_group_name_H-M   'P 1'
#
loop_
_entity.id
_entity.type
_entity.pdbx_description
1 polymer ?
#
loop_
_entity_poly.entity_id
_entity_poly.type
_entity_poly.pdbx_seq_one_letter_code
_entity_poly.pdbx_strand_id
1 'polypeptide(L)' 'VPEGEKLALFNSAGYLEIAINKGNAAGLFGLYSYSEKLTQGQLSYHTVRIFFI' A
#
# COMPACT_ATOMS: atom_id res chain seq x y z
N VAL A 1 -4.93 9.46 14.53
CA VAL A 1 -5.04 8.04 14.15
C VAL A 1 -4.10 7.24 15.04
N PRO A 2 -4.56 6.26 15.84
CA PRO A 2 -3.69 5.42 16.63
C PRO A 2 -2.70 4.64 15.76
N GLU A 3 -1.60 4.18 16.37
CA GLU A 3 -0.63 3.32 15.69
C GLU A 3 -1.30 2.02 15.21
N GLY A 4 -1.00 1.58 13.99
CA GLY A 4 -1.61 0.40 13.38
C GLY A 4 -3.00 0.63 12.76
N GLU A 5 -3.57 1.83 12.82
CA GLU A 5 -4.84 2.14 12.17
C GLU A 5 -4.69 2.10 10.63
N LYS A 6 -5.67 1.50 9.95
CA LYS A 6 -5.75 1.43 8.48
C LYS A 6 -6.34 2.74 7.96
N LEU A 7 -5.68 3.35 6.99
CA LEU A 7 -6.00 4.67 6.47
C LEU A 7 -6.13 4.62 4.95
N ALA A 8 -7.03 5.44 4.42
CA ALA A 8 -7.13 5.73 3.00
C ALA A 8 -7.19 7.26 2.84
N LEU A 9 -6.23 7.83 2.11
CA LEU A 9 -6.10 9.28 1.91
C LEU A 9 -5.70 9.60 0.48
N PHE A 10 -6.07 10.77 -0.03
CA PHE A 10 -5.54 11.24 -1.31
C PHE A 10 -4.17 11.89 -1.09
N ASN A 11 -3.19 11.48 -1.90
CA ASN A 11 -1.87 12.10 -1.89
C ASN A 11 -1.84 13.41 -2.70
N SER A 12 -0.71 14.11 -2.67
CA SER A 12 -0.54 15.39 -3.36
C SER A 12 -0.66 15.30 -4.89
N ALA A 13 -0.51 14.10 -5.46
CA ALA A 13 -0.68 13.84 -6.88
C ALA A 13 -2.12 13.41 -7.25
N GLY A 14 -3.05 13.39 -6.28
CA GLY A 14 -4.46 13.08 -6.50
C GLY A 14 -4.78 11.58 -6.53
N TYR A 15 -3.83 10.70 -6.16
CA TYR A 15 -4.05 9.26 -6.09
C TYR A 15 -4.52 8.84 -4.70
N LEU A 16 -5.41 7.86 -4.64
CA LEU A 16 -5.79 7.22 -3.39
C LEU A 16 -4.63 6.37 -2.86
N GLU A 17 -4.15 6.69 -1.68
CA GLU A 17 -3.09 6.01 -0.95
C GLU A 17 -3.69 5.21 0.21
N ILE A 18 -3.29 3.94 0.31
CA ILE A 18 -3.67 3.06 1.41
C ILE A 18 -2.47 2.89 2.34
N ALA A 19 -2.65 3.27 3.60
CA ALA A 19 -1.59 3.32 4.58
C ALA A 19 -1.97 2.62 5.89
N ILE A 20 -0.97 2.23 6.67
CA ILE A 20 -1.13 1.83 8.06
C ILE A 20 -0.28 2.80 8.89
N ASN A 21 -0.87 3.43 9.90
CA ASN A 21 -0.12 4.37 10.73
C ASN A 21 1.09 3.68 11.39
N LYS A 22 2.30 4.08 10.99
CA LYS A 22 3.59 3.45 11.36
C LYS A 22 3.65 1.93 11.10
N GLY A 23 2.90 1.45 10.12
CA GLY A 23 2.88 0.04 9.73
C GLY A 23 3.15 -0.16 8.24
N ASN A 24 3.34 -1.41 7.85
CA ASN A 24 3.56 -1.79 6.46
C ASN A 24 2.22 -2.19 5.81
N ALA A 25 1.67 -1.29 4.98
CA ALA A 25 0.44 -1.54 4.24
C ALA A 25 0.59 -2.59 3.13
N ALA A 26 1.79 -2.77 2.56
CA ALA A 26 2.03 -3.74 1.49
C ALA A 26 1.80 -5.18 1.97
N GLY A 27 2.19 -5.49 3.20
CA GLY A 27 1.96 -6.80 3.82
C GLY A 27 0.48 -7.18 3.94
N LEU A 28 -0.42 -6.21 4.12
CA LEU A 28 -1.86 -6.46 4.22
C LEU A 28 -2.44 -7.01 2.90
N PHE A 29 -1.88 -6.58 1.77
CA PHE A 29 -2.36 -6.95 0.44
C PHE A 29 -1.57 -8.09 -0.19
N GLY A 30 -0.68 -8.74 0.59
CA GLY A 30 0.25 -9.75 0.06
C GLY A 30 1.21 -9.17 -0.99
N LEU A 31 1.33 -7.84 -1.06
CA LEU A 31 2.26 -7.17 -1.95
C LEU A 31 3.65 -7.32 -1.33
N TYR A 32 4.60 -7.76 -2.15
CA TYR A 32 5.99 -7.75 -1.75
C TYR A 32 6.37 -6.32 -1.40
N SER A 33 6.66 -6.09 -0.12
CA SER A 33 7.36 -4.87 0.31
C SER A 33 8.62 -4.78 -0.54
N TYR A 34 8.96 -3.59 -1.05
CA TYR A 34 10.13 -3.36 -1.91
C TYR A 34 11.31 -4.20 -1.42
N SER A 35 11.50 -5.36 -2.02
CA SER A 35 12.64 -6.21 -1.73
C SER A 35 13.71 -5.67 -2.65
N GLU A 36 14.90 -5.38 -2.13
CA GLU A 36 16.06 -4.98 -2.94
C GLU A 36 16.40 -6.03 -4.03
N LYS A 37 15.74 -7.20 -3.99
CA LYS A 37 15.77 -8.28 -4.98
C LYS A 37 14.73 -8.18 -6.09
N LEU A 38 13.98 -7.08 -6.23
CA LEU A 38 13.26 -6.82 -7.47
C LEU A 38 14.32 -6.52 -8.53
N THR A 39 14.62 -7.52 -9.35
CA THR A 39 15.41 -7.35 -10.58
C THR A 39 14.92 -6.10 -11.30
N GLN A 40 15.83 -5.13 -11.49
CA GLN A 40 15.51 -3.86 -12.14
C GLN A 40 14.67 -4.12 -13.39
N GLY A 41 13.46 -3.57 -13.42
CA GLY A 41 12.56 -3.64 -14.58
C GLY A 41 11.29 -4.49 -14.44
N GLN A 42 11.07 -5.21 -13.33
CA GLN A 42 9.85 -6.00 -13.16
C GLN A 42 8.78 -5.22 -12.37
N LEU A 43 7.89 -4.53 -13.10
CA LEU A 43 6.71 -3.88 -12.53
C LEU A 43 5.71 -4.96 -12.06
N SER A 44 5.35 -4.90 -10.79
CA SER A 44 4.39 -5.83 -10.16
C SER A 44 3.03 -5.17 -10.10
N TYR A 45 2.10 -5.64 -10.93
CA TYR A 45 0.72 -5.15 -10.95
C TYR A 45 -0.20 -6.13 -10.22
N HIS A 46 -0.95 -5.63 -9.26
CA HIS A 46 -1.92 -6.42 -8.49
C HIS A 46 -3.27 -5.69 -8.47
N THR A 47 -4.36 -6.43 -8.67
CA THR A 47 -5.71 -5.90 -8.53
C THR A 47 -6.19 -6.10 -7.10
N VAL A 48 -6.53 -5.00 -6.43
CA VAL A 48 -7.06 -5.01 -5.06
C VAL A 48 -8.49 -4.48 -5.09
N ARG A 49 -9.41 -5.15 -4.38
CA ARG A 49 -10.77 -4.63 -4.15
C ARG A 49 -10.80 -3.92 -2.81
N ILE A 50 -11.23 -2.67 -2.81
CA ILE A 50 -11.37 -1.84 -1.61
C ILE A 50 -12.85 -1.63 -1.37
N PHE A 51 -13.31 -1.97 -0.17
CA PHE A 51 -14.68 -1.75 0.26
C PHE A 51 -14.69 -0.55 1.20
N PHE A 52 -15.39 0.51 0.80
CA PHE A 52 -15.73 1.61 1.67
C PHE A 52 -17.10 1.32 2.28
N ILE A 53 -17.25 1.57 3.59
CA ILE A 53 -18.52 1.47 4.31
C ILE A 53 -19.11 2.87 4.40
#